data_AF-A0A1Z8X3K3-F1
#
_entry.id   AF-A0A1Z8X3K3-F1
#
_cell.length_a   1.000
_cell.length_b   1.000
_cell.length_c   1.000
_cell.angle_alpha   90.00
_cell.angle_beta   90.00
_cell.angle_gamma   90.00
#
_symmetry.space_group_name_H-M   'P 1'
#
loop_
_entity.id
_entity.type
_entity.pdbx_description
1 polymer ?
#
loop_
_entity_poly.entity_id
_entity_poly.type
_entity_poly.pdbx_seq_one_letter_code
_entity_poly.pdbx_strand_id
1 'polypeptide(L)'
;MATSIGRNQICPLCDSNKKYKKCCALKKNKMSLSMRLSITAISVFLLGGMIIFLTSLGEIDTSFESAAPGRVWSEEHGHWH
;
A
#
# COMPACT_ATOMS: atom_id res chain seq x y z
N MET A 1 29.57 -35.04 9.33
CA MET A 1 29.80 -33.70 8.75
C MET A 1 28.51 -33.30 8.03
N ALA A 2 27.71 -32.39 8.59
CA ALA A 2 26.50 -31.92 7.91
C ALA A 2 26.92 -30.99 6.76
N THR A 3 26.84 -31.47 5.52
CA THR A 3 27.11 -30.67 4.34
C THR A 3 26.03 -29.59 4.21
N SER A 4 26.39 -28.34 4.43
CA SER A 4 25.48 -27.22 4.23
C SER A 4 25.10 -27.16 2.74
N ILE A 5 23.87 -27.52 2.41
CA ILE A 5 23.36 -27.45 1.03
C ILE A 5 23.42 -25.99 0.57
N GLY A 6 24.18 -25.73 -0.51
CA GLY A 6 24.32 -24.40 -1.07
C GLY A 6 22.97 -23.86 -1.56
N ARG A 7 22.60 -22.65 -1.13
CA ARG A 7 21.30 -22.01 -1.44
C ARG A 7 20.95 -21.99 -2.94
N ASN A 8 21.95 -21.78 -3.80
CA ASN A 8 21.79 -21.72 -5.26
C ASN A 8 22.02 -23.05 -5.99
N GLN A 9 22.43 -24.11 -5.29
CA GLN A 9 22.66 -25.44 -5.88
C GLN A 9 21.34 -26.06 -6.34
N ILE A 10 21.40 -26.97 -7.31
CA ILE A 10 20.26 -27.81 -7.67
C ILE A 10 19.83 -28.58 -6.41
N CYS A 11 18.53 -28.62 -6.13
CA CYS A 11 17.97 -29.29 -4.97
C CYS A 11 18.37 -30.78 -4.98
N PRO A 12 19.18 -31.25 -4.02
CA PRO A 12 19.55 -32.67 -3.95
C PRO A 12 18.47 -33.51 -3.26
N LEU A 13 17.52 -32.86 -2.59
CA LEU A 13 16.42 -33.50 -1.87
C LEU A 13 15.22 -33.78 -2.77
N CYS A 14 15.25 -33.31 -4.01
CA CYS A 14 14.13 -33.36 -4.92
C CYS A 14 14.63 -33.32 -6.36
N ASP A 15 14.23 -34.30 -7.18
CA ASP A 15 14.59 -34.39 -8.61
C ASP A 15 13.93 -33.33 -9.49
N SER A 16 13.48 -32.22 -8.90
CA SER A 16 12.74 -31.18 -9.59
C SER A 16 13.62 -30.26 -10.45
N ASN A 17 14.94 -30.51 -10.54
CA ASN A 17 15.95 -29.70 -11.26
C ASN A 17 15.92 -28.18 -10.94
N LYS A 18 15.33 -27.78 -9.81
CA LYS A 18 15.20 -26.38 -9.38
C LYS A 18 16.26 -26.07 -8.31
N LYS A 19 16.72 -24.82 -8.26
CA LYS A 19 17.63 -24.34 -7.19
C LYS A 19 17.00 -24.61 -5.81
N TYR A 20 17.79 -25.03 -4.83
CA TYR A 20 17.35 -25.37 -3.47
C TYR A 20 16.50 -24.25 -2.85
N LYS A 21 16.91 -22.98 -2.99
CA LYS A 21 16.15 -21.80 -2.55
C LYS A 21 14.76 -21.63 -3.17
N LYS A 22 14.50 -22.24 -4.32
CA LYS A 22 13.21 -22.19 -5.03
C LYS A 22 12.39 -23.47 -4.87
N CYS A 23 12.92 -24.48 -4.18
CA CYS A 23 12.26 -25.76 -3.98
C CYS A 23 12.04 -26.06 -2.49
N CYS A 24 12.72 -27.06 -1.92
CA CYS A 24 12.50 -27.48 -0.53
C CYS A 24 12.69 -26.37 0.51
N ALA A 25 13.54 -25.36 0.26
CA ALA A 25 13.70 -24.23 1.16
C ALA A 25 12.45 -23.32 1.23
N LEU A 26 11.68 -23.19 0.15
CA LEU A 26 10.41 -22.43 0.12
C LEU A 26 9.21 -23.24 0.61
N LYS A 27 9.34 -24.55 0.78
CA LYS A 27 8.25 -25.39 1.31
C LYS A 27 7.80 -24.92 2.69
N LYS A 28 8.70 -24.29 3.45
CA LYS A 28 8.43 -23.69 4.76
C LYS A 28 7.88 -22.25 4.69
N ASN A 29 7.95 -21.59 3.54
CA ASN A 29 7.68 -20.17 3.36
C ASN A 29 6.68 -19.92 2.23
N LYS A 30 5.69 -20.82 2.08
CA LYS A 30 4.48 -20.48 1.33
C LYS A 30 3.66 -19.58 2.23
N MET A 31 3.74 -18.27 1.98
CA MET A 31 2.84 -17.31 2.62
C MET A 31 1.41 -17.85 2.49
N SER A 32 0.78 -18.13 3.63
CA SER A 32 -0.57 -18.68 3.69
C SER A 32 -1.48 -17.87 2.76
N LEU A 33 -2.35 -18.53 2.00
CA LEU A 33 -3.29 -17.85 1.11
C LEU A 33 -4.05 -16.76 1.87
N SER A 34 -4.41 -17.03 3.13
CA SER A 34 -5.06 -16.07 4.04
C SER A 34 -4.19 -14.83 4.31
N MET A 35 -2.88 -15.00 4.51
CA MET A 35 -1.94 -13.87 4.70
C MET A 35 -1.76 -13.05 3.41
N ARG A 36 -1.83 -13.68 2.24
CA ARG A 36 -1.82 -12.95 0.96
C ARG A 36 -3.07 -12.11 0.80
N LEU A 37 -4.24 -12.67 1.12
CA LEU A 37 -5.51 -11.97 1.05
C LEU A 37 -5.58 -10.81 2.06
N SER A 38 -5.06 -10.99 3.28
CA SER A 38 -5.06 -9.91 4.28
C SER A 38 -4.15 -8.75 3.88
N ILE A 39 -2.93 -9.03 3.39
CA ILE A 39 -2.01 -7.99 2.91
C ILE A 39 -2.62 -7.22 1.74
N THR A 40 -3.23 -7.92 0.78
CA THR A 40 -3.90 -7.26 -0.35
C THR A 40 -5.07 -6.41 0.13
N ALA A 41 -5.91 -6.91 1.04
CA ALA A 41 -7.04 -6.15 1.57
C ALA A 41 -6.61 -4.87 2.30
N ILE A 42 -5.58 -4.96 3.15
CA ILE A 42 -5.02 -3.80 3.86
C ILE A 42 -4.43 -2.79 2.87
N SER A 43 -3.67 -3.26 1.88
CA SER A 43 -3.11 -2.40 0.84
C SER A 43 -4.21 -1.64 0.08
N VAL A 44 -5.29 -2.32 -0.31
CA VAL A 44 -6.41 -1.70 -1.03
C VAL A 44 -7.13 -0.71 -0.14
N PHE A 45 -7.33 -1.03 1.15
CA PHE A 45 -8.01 -0.12 2.09
C PHE A 45 -7.19 1.15 2.35
N LEU A 46 -5.88 1.02 2.54
CA LEU A 46 -5.00 2.16 2.75
C LEU A 46 -4.89 3.04 1.50
N LEU A 47 -4.73 2.44 0.32
CA LEU A 47 -4.67 3.19 -0.93
C LEU A 47 -6.01 3.83 -1.28
N GLY A 48 -7.12 3.11 -1.11
CA GLY A 48 -8.47 3.63 -1.33
C GLY A 48 -8.81 4.76 -0.36
N GLY A 49 -8.51 4.58 0.93
CA GLY A 49 -8.68 5.62 1.95
C GLY A 49 -7.80 6.85 1.69
N MET A 50 -6.55 6.65 1.28
CA MET A 50 -5.66 7.75 0.88
C MET A 50 -6.22 8.54 -0.31
N ILE A 51 -6.75 7.87 -1.34
CA ILE A 51 -7.35 8.54 -2.49
C ILE A 51 -8.55 9.39 -2.06
N ILE A 52 -9.46 8.82 -1.26
CA ILE A 52 -10.63 9.53 -0.73
C ILE A 52 -10.19 10.75 0.10
N PHE A 53 -9.21 10.56 0.98
CA PHE A 53 -8.66 11.64 1.80
C PHE A 53 -8.06 12.77 0.95
N LEU A 54 -7.25 12.44 -0.06
CA LEU A 54 -6.69 13.43 -0.99
C LEU A 54 -7.76 14.16 -1.78
N THR A 55 -8.84 13.49 -2.20
CA THR A 55 -9.97 14.16 -2.86
C THR A 55 -10.73 15.09 -1.91
N SER A 56 -10.84 14.75 -0.61
CA SER A 56 -11.45 15.63 0.38
C SER A 56 -10.59 16.86 0.70
N LEU A 57 -9.26 16.78 0.58
CA LEU A 57 -8.39 17.95 0.71
C LEU A 57 -8.50 18.91 -0.48
N GLY A 58 -8.72 18.38 -1.70
CA GLY A 58 -8.82 19.21 -2.91
C GLY A 58 -10.08 20.07 -3.02
N GLU A 59 -11.17 19.72 -2.31
CA GLU A 59 -12.38 20.55 -2.25
C GLU A 59 -12.23 21.76 -1.30
N ILE A 60 -11.21 21.74 -0.42
CA ILE A 60 -11.00 22.79 0.58
C ILE A 60 -10.32 24.03 -0.04
N ASP A 61 -9.43 23.83 -1.02
CA ASP A 61 -8.61 24.91 -1.58
C ASP A 61 -9.31 25.80 -2.64
N THR A 62 -10.47 25.41 -3.16
CA THR A 62 -11.23 26.24 -4.12
C THR A 62 -12.33 27.09 -3.48
N SER A 63 -12.42 27.10 -2.15
CA SER A 63 -13.46 27.87 -1.42
C SER A 63 -13.02 29.28 -1.00
N PHE A 64 -11.76 29.67 -1.21
CA PHE A 64 -11.25 30.98 -0.78
C PHE A 64 -11.39 32.10 -1.84
N GLU A 65 -11.69 31.77 -3.11
CA GLU A 65 -11.74 32.77 -4.20
C GLU A 65 -13.12 32.88 -4.87
N SER A 66 -14.17 32.50 -4.17
CA SER A 66 -15.54 32.77 -4.63
C SER A 66 -16.38 33.00 -3.40
N ALA A 67 -16.43 34.25 -2.96
CA ALA A 67 -17.44 34.74 -2.04
C ALA A 67 -18.78 34.11 -2.47
N ALA A 68 -19.36 33.29 -1.60
CA ALA A 68 -20.71 32.79 -1.81
C ALA A 68 -21.60 33.98 -2.22
N PRO A 69 -22.42 33.86 -3.28
CA PRO A 69 -23.13 35.00 -3.84
C PRO A 69 -23.94 35.69 -2.74
N GLY A 70 -23.60 36.96 -2.45
CA GLY A 70 -24.22 37.75 -1.40
C GLY A 70 -23.34 38.10 -0.20
N ARG A 71 -22.09 37.62 -0.11
CA ARG A 71 -21.15 38.06 0.92
C ARG A 71 -20.17 39.13 0.41
N VAL A 72 -19.90 40.14 1.22
CA VAL A 72 -18.99 41.25 0.90
C VAL A 72 -17.83 41.27 1.91
N TRP A 73 -16.60 41.36 1.43
CA TRP A 73 -15.42 41.51 2.28
C TRP A 73 -15.37 42.93 2.84
N SER A 74 -15.27 43.07 4.16
CA SER A 74 -15.09 44.36 4.80
C SER A 74 -13.63 44.57 5.19
N GLU A 75 -12.93 45.47 4.49
CA GLU A 75 -11.52 45.78 4.76
C GLU A 75 -11.30 46.38 6.16
N GLU A 76 -12.29 47.11 6.70
CA GLU A 76 -12.24 47.70 8.04
C GLU A 76 -12.29 46.66 9.17
N HIS A 77 -12.94 45.51 8.93
CA HIS A 77 -13.18 44.51 9.97
C HIS A 77 -12.50 43.15 9.71
N GLY A 78 -11.83 42.98 8.57
CA GLY A 78 -11.06 41.76 8.27
C GLY A 78 -11.89 40.47 8.24
N HIS A 79 -13.18 40.56 7.98
CA HIS A 79 -14.08 39.40 7.86
C HIS A 79 -15.15 39.59 6.78
N TRP A 80 -15.79 38.49 6.39
CA TRP A 80 -16.92 38.46 5.46
C TRP A 80 -18.23 38.74 6.21
N HIS A 81 -19.05 39.64 5.67
CA HIS A 81 -20.46 39.75 6.02
C HIS A 81 -21.31 38.98 5.02
#